data_AF-A0A7W1W9G2-F1
#
_entry.id   AF-A0A7W1W9G2-F1
#
_cell.length_a   1.000
_cell.length_b   1.000
_cell.length_c   1.000
_cell.angle_alpha   90.00
_cell.angle_beta   90.00
_cell.angle_gamma   90.00
#
_symmetry.space_group_name_H-M   'P 1'
#
loop_
_entity.id
_entity.type
_entity.pdbx_description
1 polymer ?
#
loop_
_entity_poly.entity_id
_entity_poly.type
_entity_poly.pdbx_seq_one_letter_code
_entity_poly.pdbx_strand_id
1 'polypeptide(L)' 'MPKIVCLSDTHNCSEQIIVPNGDILIHAGDATIRGTIDEIILFNEWFA' A
#
# COMPACT_ATOMS: atom_id res chain seq x y z
N MET A 1 -11.34 16.32 12.68
CA MET A 1 -10.34 16.52 11.61
C MET A 1 -9.98 15.15 11.06
N PRO A 2 -9.93 14.94 9.73
CA PRO A 2 -9.59 13.64 9.17
C PRO A 2 -8.16 13.26 9.53
N LYS A 3 -7.94 11.99 9.87
CA LYS A 3 -6.63 11.37 10.08
C LYS A 3 -6.18 10.72 8.78
N ILE A 4 -5.05 11.16 8.26
CA ILE A 4 -4.46 10.61 7.05
C ILE A 4 -3.33 9.67 7.44
N VAL A 5 -3.33 8.47 6.88
CA VAL A 5 -2.25 7.49 6.97
C VAL A 5 -1.51 7.52 5.63
N CYS A 6 -0.20 7.76 5.68
CA CYS A 6 0.65 7.82 4.49
C CYS A 6 1.63 6.65 4.51
N LEU A 7 1.69 5.92 3.40
CA LEU A 7 2.66 4.86 3.12
C LEU A 7 3.33 5.13 1.77
N SER A 8 4.46 4.48 1.52
CA SER A 8 5.19 4.52 0.25
C SER A 8 6.20 3.38 0.22
N ASP A 9 6.75 3.07 -0.95
CA ASP A 9 7.96 2.23 -1.12
C ASP A 9 7.80 0.85 -0.47
N THR A 10 6.61 0.25 -0.59
CA THR A 10 6.33 -1.04 0.03
C THR A 10 6.97 -2.21 -0.71
N HIS A 11 7.34 -2.06 -1.99
CA HIS A 11 8.15 -3.02 -2.76
C HIS A 11 7.73 -4.50 -2.56
N ASN A 12 6.46 -4.82 -2.79
CA ASN A 12 5.85 -6.15 -2.59
C ASN A 12 5.76 -6.64 -1.13
N CYS A 13 6.12 -5.83 -0.13
CA CYS A 13 6.10 -6.19 1.30
C CYS A 13 4.85 -5.67 2.03
N SER A 14 3.77 -5.35 1.31
CA SER A 14 2.57 -4.72 1.87
C SER A 14 1.90 -5.56 2.98
N GLU A 15 1.91 -6.89 2.85
CA GLU A 15 1.37 -7.83 3.86
C GLU A 15 2.08 -7.76 5.23
N GLN A 16 3.29 -7.20 5.29
CA GLN A 16 4.05 -7.05 6.54
C GLN A 16 3.68 -5.76 7.30
N ILE A 17 2.84 -4.91 6.71
CA ILE A 17 2.50 -3.59 7.25
C ILE A 17 1.18 -3.66 8.01
N ILE A 18 1.25 -3.30 9.29
CA ILE A 18 0.06 -3.06 10.10
C ILE A 18 -0.35 -1.60 9.88
N VAL A 19 -1.42 -1.39 9.12
CA VAL A 19 -1.97 -0.05 8.85
C VAL A 19 -2.63 0.49 10.12
N PRO A 20 -2.20 1.65 10.66
CA PRO A 20 -2.85 2.24 11.82
C PRO A 20 -4.25 2.77 11.48
N ASN A 21 -5.09 2.95 12.49
CA ASN A 21 -6.43 3.50 12.31
C ASN A 21 -6.37 4.97 11.80
N GLY A 22 -7.04 5.23 10.67
CA GLY A 22 -7.22 6.55 10.08
C GLY A 22 -8.43 6.59 9.14
N ASP A 23 -8.77 7.78 8.68
CA ASP A 23 -9.92 8.01 7.80
C ASP A 23 -9.56 7.86 6.32
N ILE A 24 -8.30 8.16 5.95
CA ILE A 24 -7.80 8.13 4.57
C ILE A 24 -6.42 7.47 4.55
N LEU A 25 -6.26 6.42 3.74
CA LEU A 25 -4.97 5.83 3.41
C LEU A 25 -4.47 6.38 2.07
N ILE A 26 -3.23 6.85 2.04
CA ILE A 26 -2.53 7.27 0.83
C ILE A 26 -1.25 6.44 0.70
N HIS A 27 -1.08 5.77 -0.44
CA HIS A 27 0.17 5.11 -0.82
C HIS A 27 0.86 5.92 -1.93
N ALA A 28 2.05 6.45 -1.68
CA ALA A 28 2.66 7.50 -2.51
C ALA A 28 3.51 7.01 -3.69
N GLY A 29 3.65 5.71 -3.89
CA GLY A 29 4.39 5.14 -5.01
C GLY A 29 5.20 3.91 -4.60
N ASP A 30 5.85 3.28 -5.57
CA ASP A 30 6.79 2.17 -5.36
C ASP A 30 6.22 0.99 -4.55
N ALA A 31 4.96 0.67 -4.84
CA ALA A 31 4.24 -0.46 -4.26
C ALA A 31 4.84 -1.81 -4.65
N THR A 32 5.44 -1.89 -5.84
CA THR A 32 5.94 -3.14 -6.43
C THR A 32 7.41 -3.03 -6.80
N ILE A 33 8.10 -4.16 -6.97
CA ILE A 33 9.52 -4.17 -7.38
C ILE A 33 9.66 -3.98 -8.89
N ARG A 34 8.78 -4.58 -9.70
CA ARG A 34 8.92 -4.61 -11.17
C ARG A 34 7.67 -4.11 -11.91
N GLY A 35 6.55 -3.90 -11.23
CA GLY A 35 5.29 -3.49 -11.83
C GLY A 35 4.65 -4.57 -12.70
N THR A 36 4.88 -5.85 -12.43
CA THR A 36 4.19 -6.91 -13.19
C THR A 36 2.70 -6.93 -12.85
N ILE A 37 1.89 -7.51 -13.74
CA ILE A 37 0.46 -7.68 -13.48
C ILE A 37 0.21 -8.44 -12.18
N ASP A 38 0.95 -9.52 -11.93
CA ASP A 38 0.81 -10.30 -10.69
C ASP A 38 1.16 -9.46 -9.44
N GLU A 39 2.22 -8.66 -9.49
CA GLU A 39 2.60 -7.77 -8.38
C GLU A 39 1.53 -6.70 -8.11
N ILE A 40 0.95 -6.13 -9.18
CA ILE A 40 -0.13 -5.15 -9.06
C ILE A 40 -1.41 -5.80 -8.50
N ILE A 41 -1.74 -7.02 -8.92
CA ILE A 41 -2.87 -7.77 -8.38
C ILE A 41 -2.68 -8.00 -6.88
N LEU A 42 -1.51 -8.50 -6.45
CA LEU A 42 -1.22 -8.73 -5.03
C LEU A 42 -1.26 -7.45 -4.21
N PHE A 43 -0.67 -6.36 -4.71
CA PHE A 43 -0.76 -5.07 -4.04
C PHE A 43 -2.23 -4.61 -3.93
N ASN A 44 -3.01 -4.73 -5.00
CA ASN A 44 -4.41 -4.32 -5.00
C ASN A 44 -5.29 -5.19 -4.09
N GLU A 45 -4.99 -6.49 -3.95
CA GLU A 45 -5.67 -7.38 -3.01
C GLU A 45 -5.42 -6.97 -1.55
N TRP A 46 -4.23 -6.46 -1.23
CA TRP A 46 -3.93 -5.92 0.09
C TRP A 46 -4.48 -4.50 0.31
N PHE A 47 -4.50 -3.67 -0.74
CA PHE A 47 -4.83 -2.24 -0.64
C PHE A 47 -6.34 -1.94 -0.65
N ALA A 48 -7.16 -2.84 -1.20
CA ALA A 48 -8.62 -2.71 -1.31
C ALA A 48 -9.37 -3.08 -0.02
#